data_AF-A0A348VQP8-F1
#
_entry.id   AF-A0A348VQP8-F1
#
_cell.length_a   1.000
_cell.length_b   1.000
_cell.length_c   1.000
_cell.angle_alpha   90.00
_cell.angle_beta   90.00
_cell.angle_gamma   90.00
#
_symmetry.space_group_name_H-M   'P 1'
#
loop_
_entity.id
_entity.type
_entity.pdbx_description
1 polymer ?
#
loop_
_entity_poly.entity_id
_entity_poly.type
_entity_poly.pdbx_seq_one_letter_code
_entity_poly.pdbx_strand_id
1 'polypeptide(L)' 'ATAEQKAKLIQCVTGLLAEVLGKNPQTTTVVIDEVETDNWGIGGESITVRRARERK' A
#
# COMPACT_ATOMS: atom_id res chain seq x y z
N ALA A 1 -8.25 6.06 1.61
CA ALA A 1 -8.10 6.51 0.19
C ALA A 1 -9.45 6.41 -0.51
N THR A 2 -9.69 7.22 -1.55
CA THR A 2 -10.94 7.13 -2.34
C THR A 2 -10.92 5.93 -3.28
N ALA A 3 -12.08 5.57 -3.83
CA ALA A 3 -12.19 4.47 -4.79
C ALA A 3 -11.39 4.75 -6.07
N GLU A 4 -11.39 5.99 -6.54
CA GLU A 4 -10.66 6.44 -7.74
C GLU A 4 -9.14 6.31 -7.54
N GLN A 5 -8.66 6.68 -6.34
CA GLN A 5 -7.24 6.52 -5.99
C GLN A 5 -6.83 5.05 -5.98
N LYS A 6 -7.65 4.17 -5.38
CA LYS A 6 -7.39 2.72 -5.37
C LYS A 6 -7.40 2.13 -6.77
N ALA A 7 -8.36 2.50 -7.61
CA ALA A 7 -8.42 2.07 -9.01
C ALA A 7 -7.17 2.51 -9.79
N LYS A 8 -6.70 3.74 -9.56
CA LYS A 8 -5.47 4.24 -10.20
C LYS A 8 -4.24 3.47 -9.75
N LEU A 9 -4.12 3.13 -8.46
CA LEU A 9 -3.03 2.31 -7.94
C LEU A 9 -3.03 0.91 -8.56
N ILE A 10 -4.19 0.25 -8.64
CA ILE A 10 -4.32 -1.08 -9.27
C ILE A 10 -3.84 -1.02 -10.73
N GLN A 11 -4.30 -0.03 -11.50
CA GLN A 11 -3.91 0.14 -12.89
C GLN A 11 -2.39 0.30 -13.03
N CYS A 12 -1.80 1.21 -12.25
CA CYS A 12 -0.38 1.54 -12.37
C CYS A 12 0.53 0.38 -11.94
N VAL A 13 0.21 -0.31 -10.84
CA VAL A 13 1.01 -1.44 -10.35
C VAL A 13 0.95 -2.62 -11.32
N THR A 14 -0.24 -2.96 -11.82
CA THR A 14 -0.40 -4.02 -12.83
C THR A 14 0.39 -3.70 -14.11
N GLY A 15 0.33 -2.45 -14.59
CA GLY A 15 1.12 -1.99 -15.74
C GLY A 15 2.63 -2.10 -15.50
N LEU A 16 3.10 -1.65 -14.33
CA LEU A 16 4.52 -1.70 -13.97
C LEU A 16 5.07 -3.13 -13.93
N LEU A 17 4.32 -4.07 -13.37
CA LEU A 17 4.71 -5.48 -13.33
C LEU A 17 4.76 -6.10 -14.74
N ALA A 18 3.89 -5.67 -15.65
CA ALA A 18 3.93 -6.11 -17.03
C ALA A 18 5.15 -5.54 -17.77
N GLU A 19 5.45 -4.25 -17.57
CA GLU A 19 6.58 -3.58 -18.20
C GLU A 19 7.93 -4.13 -17.73
N VAL A 20 8.14 -4.23 -16.42
CA VAL A 20 9.45 -4.56 -15.84
C VAL A 20 9.71 -6.07 -15.85
N LEU A 21 8.67 -6.87 -15.58
CA LEU A 21 8.81 -8.31 -15.38
C LEU A 21 8.16 -9.15 -16.49
N GLY A 22 7.52 -8.52 -17.49
CA GLY A 22 6.83 -9.24 -18.58
C GLY A 22 5.62 -10.06 -18.11
N LYS A 23 5.02 -9.75 -16.95
CA LYS A 23 3.86 -10.48 -16.43
C LYS A 23 2.61 -10.19 -17.28
N ASN A 24 1.75 -11.20 -17.42
CA ASN A 24 0.45 -11.01 -18.04
C ASN A 24 -0.47 -10.16 -17.13
N PRO A 25 -0.92 -8.97 -17.56
CA PRO A 25 -1.84 -8.13 -16.79
C PRO A 25 -3.16 -8.82 -16.43
N GLN A 26 -3.66 -9.69 -17.31
CA GLN A 26 -4.97 -10.33 -17.17
C GLN A 26 -5.02 -11.36 -16.03
N THR A 27 -3.85 -11.80 -15.56
CA THR A 27 -3.70 -12.75 -14.44
C THR A 27 -3.03 -12.11 -13.23
N THR A 28 -2.78 -10.79 -13.27
CA THR A 28 -2.13 -10.07 -12.18
C THR A 28 -3.18 -9.56 -11.20
N THR A 29 -3.13 -10.05 -9.97
CA THR A 29 -4.00 -9.61 -8.88
C THR A 29 -3.29 -8.60 -7.98
N VAL A 30 -4.03 -7.59 -7.55
CA VAL A 30 -3.56 -6.54 -6.64
C VAL A 30 -4.51 -6.48 -5.45
N VAL A 31 -3.97 -6.58 -4.24
CA VAL A 31 -4.70 -6.43 -2.98
C VAL A 31 -4.23 -5.15 -2.31
N ILE A 32 -5.18 -4.33 -1.82
CA ILE A 32 -4.90 -3.10 -1.09
C ILE A 32 -5.55 -3.21 0.28
N ASP A 33 -4.71 -3.34 1.31
CA ASP A 33 -5.15 -3.37 2.71
C ASP A 33 -4.86 -2.03 3.37
N GLU A 34 -5.92 -1.39 3.86
CA GLU A 34 -5.83 -0.17 4.68
C GLU A 34 -5.84 -0.58 6.15
N VAL A 35 -4.73 -0.36 6.84
CA VAL A 35 -4.58 -0.73 8.26
C VAL A 35 -4.45 0.54 9.08
N GLU A 36 -5.26 0.66 10.12
CA GLU A 36 -5.17 1.75 11.10
C GLU A 36 -3.80 1.78 11.79
N THR A 37 -3.30 2.96 12.11
CA THR A 37 -1.93 3.13 12.62
C THR A 37 -1.68 2.48 13.97
N ASP A 38 -2.73 2.23 14.76
CA ASP A 38 -2.64 1.48 16.01
C ASP A 38 -2.54 -0.04 15.80
N ASN A 39 -3.00 -0.52 14.64
CA ASN A 39 -2.95 -1.93 14.27
C ASN A 39 -1.69 -2.29 13.48
N TRP A 40 -0.80 -1.32 13.23
CA TRP A 40 0.47 -1.51 12.55
C TRP A 40 1.64 -1.11 13.44
N GLY A 41 2.62 -2.00 13.60
CA GLY A 41 3.73 -1.83 14.54
C GLY A 41 5.11 -1.92 13.88
N ILE A 42 6.05 -1.11 14.36
CA ILE A 42 7.46 -1.18 13.97
C ILE A 42 8.31 -1.09 15.24
N GLY A 43 9.20 -2.07 15.45
CA GLY A 43 10.12 -2.07 16.61
C GLY A 43 9.43 -2.20 17.97
N GLY A 44 8.24 -2.82 18.01
CA GLY A 44 7.45 -3.00 19.24
C GLY A 44 6.52 -1.85 19.60
N GLU A 45 6.47 -0.78 18.80
CA GLU A 45 5.58 0.37 19.00
C GLU A 45 4.57 0.48 17.84
N SER A 46 3.34 0.94 18.12
CA SER A 46 2.40 1.30 17.05
C SER A 46 2.87 2.53 16.27
N ILE A 47 2.46 2.65 15.01
CA ILE A 47 2.79 3.81 14.17
C ILE A 47 2.28 5.11 14.81
N THR A 48 1.13 5.08 15.48
CA THR A 48 0.57 6.24 16.19
C THR A 48 1.54 6.78 17.24
N VAL A 49 2.04 5.90 18.12
CA VAL A 49 3.00 6.26 19.19
C VAL A 49 4.28 6.81 18.59
N ARG A 50 4.81 6.12 17.58
CA ARG A 50 6.04 6.52 16.90
C ARG A 50 5.95 7.93 16.30
N ARG A 51 4.87 8.23 15.56
CA ARG A 51 4.65 9.55 14.95
C ARG A 51 4.46 10.66 15.99
N ALA A 52 3.92 10.36 17.16
CA ALA A 52 3.77 11.34 18.25
C ALA A 52 5.13 11.73 18.85
N ARG A 53 6.10 10.82 18.88
CA ARG A 53 7.48 11.10 19.32
C ARG A 53 8.22 11.99 18.33
N GLU A 54 8.09 11.74 17.02
CA GLU A 54 8.78 12.51 15.97
C GLU A 54 8.30 13.97 15.83
N ARG A 55 7.12 14.30 16.39
CA ARG A 55 6.57 15.67 16.40
C ARG A 55 7.02 16.52 17.60
N LYS A 56 7.79 15.96 18.52
CA LYS A 56 8.36 16.65 19.68
C LYS A 56 9.81 17.00 19.41
#